data_AF-X0UN52-F1
#
_entry.id   AF-X0UN52-F1
#
_cell.length_a   1.000
_cell.length_b   1.000
_cell.length_c   1.000
_cell.angle_alpha   90.00
_cell.angle_beta   90.00
_cell.angle_gamma   90.00
#
_symmetry.space_group_name_H-M   'P 1'
#
loop_
_entity.id
_entity.type
_entity.pdbx_description
1 polymer ?
#
loop_
_entity_poly.entity_id
_entity_poly.type
_entity_poly.pdbx_seq_one_letter_code
_entity_poly.pdbx_strand_id
1 'polypeptide(L)'
;MKGGGNAVDAAVAAAATLNVVEPMMTGVGGDVFALVYMRRSDKLHCLNASGSSPMKASLDEYKRRGYDRMPEEGILSVTVPGAVHGWVGLVENFGIMPLSKILRPAIHYAE
;
A
#
# COMPACT_ATOMS: atom_id res chain seq x y z
N MET A 1 4.37 20.95 6.50
CA MET A 1 5.50 20.05 6.86
C MET A 1 6.82 20.68 6.47
N LYS A 2 7.95 20.29 7.09
CA LYS A 2 9.27 20.95 6.89
C LYS A 2 9.72 21.00 5.42
N GLY A 3 9.36 20.01 4.59
CA GLY A 3 9.74 19.92 3.17
C GLY A 3 8.77 20.54 2.15
N GLY A 4 7.73 21.24 2.61
CA GLY A 4 6.73 21.89 1.76
C GLY A 4 5.59 20.99 1.24
N GLY A 5 5.58 19.70 1.60
CA GLY A 5 4.50 18.77 1.27
C GLY A 5 3.26 18.91 2.16
N ASN A 6 2.18 18.27 1.71
CA ASN A 6 0.94 18.15 2.46
C ASN A 6 0.87 16.83 3.26
N ALA A 7 -0.25 16.62 3.96
CA ALA A 7 -0.43 15.44 4.80
C ALA A 7 -0.38 14.11 4.03
N VAL A 8 -0.86 14.08 2.77
CA VAL A 8 -0.81 12.89 1.92
C VAL A 8 0.62 12.57 1.51
N ASP A 9 1.39 13.57 1.07
CA ASP A 9 2.79 13.38 0.68
C ASP A 9 3.60 12.74 1.82
N ALA A 10 3.41 13.22 3.04
CA ALA A 10 4.11 12.68 4.19
C ALA A 10 3.56 11.35 4.70
N ALA A 11 2.26 11.08 4.56
CA ALA A 11 1.71 9.77 4.88
C ALA A 11 2.35 8.69 3.98
N VAL A 12 2.50 8.97 2.68
CA VAL A 12 3.18 8.07 1.74
C VAL A 12 4.68 7.98 2.05
N ALA A 13 5.35 9.10 2.35
CA ALA A 13 6.77 9.07 2.74
C ALA A 13 7.00 8.23 4.00
N ALA A 14 6.13 8.35 5.00
CA ALA A 14 6.19 7.58 6.23
C ALA A 14 5.93 6.10 5.97
N ALA A 15 4.85 5.75 5.24
CA ALA A 15 4.54 4.36 4.88
C ALA A 15 5.69 3.69 4.10
N ALA A 16 6.26 4.39 3.11
CA ALA A 16 7.41 3.88 2.38
C ALA A 16 8.64 3.69 3.28
N THR A 17 8.86 4.56 4.26
CA THR A 17 9.96 4.42 5.22
C THR A 17 9.72 3.23 6.15
N LEU A 18 8.48 3.02 6.62
CA LEU A 18 8.10 1.87 7.47
C LEU A 18 8.36 0.54 6.77
N ASN A 19 8.20 0.45 5.44
CA ASN A 19 8.58 -0.77 4.71
C ASN A 19 10.06 -1.14 4.85
N VAL A 20 10.91 -0.18 5.24
CA VAL A 20 12.36 -0.39 5.43
C VAL A 20 12.68 -0.59 6.90
N VAL A 21 12.13 0.24 7.78
CA VAL A 21 12.48 0.23 9.22
C VAL A 21 11.57 -0.66 10.07
N GLU A 22 10.44 -1.11 9.51
CA GLU A 22 9.47 -2.03 10.13
C GLU A 22 8.96 -3.09 9.11
N PRO A 23 9.87 -3.82 8.43
CA PRO A 23 9.54 -4.62 7.24
C PRO A 23 8.64 -5.84 7.52
N MET A 24 8.55 -6.27 8.78
CA MET A 24 7.70 -7.40 9.19
C MET A 24 6.23 -6.99 9.35
N MET A 25 5.92 -5.69 9.39
CA MET A 25 4.57 -5.17 9.65
C MET A 25 3.92 -4.56 8.41
N THR A 26 4.73 -4.00 7.51
CA THR A 26 4.24 -3.39 6.26
C THR A 26 5.27 -3.50 5.15
N GLY A 27 4.82 -3.47 3.90
CA GLY A 27 5.67 -3.70 2.75
C GLY A 27 5.02 -3.29 1.44
N VAL A 28 5.84 -3.15 0.38
CA VAL A 28 5.36 -2.86 -0.98
C VAL A 28 4.52 -4.00 -1.55
N GLY A 29 4.68 -5.21 -0.99
CA GLY A 29 3.87 -6.39 -1.28
C GLY A 29 2.52 -6.44 -0.54
N GLY A 30 2.21 -5.46 0.30
CA GLY A 30 0.95 -5.39 1.05
C GLY A 30 -0.12 -4.53 0.38
N ASP A 31 -0.99 -3.97 1.21
CA ASP A 31 -2.20 -3.23 0.82
C ASP A 31 -2.29 -1.86 1.52
N VAL A 32 -3.13 -0.98 0.98
CA VAL A 32 -3.37 0.36 1.56
C VAL A 32 -4.87 0.64 1.66
N PHE A 33 -5.29 1.10 2.83
CA PHE A 33 -6.59 1.70 3.07
C PHE A 33 -6.37 3.12 3.59
N ALA A 34 -6.99 4.10 2.95
CA ALA A 34 -6.78 5.49 3.32
C ALA A 34 -8.08 6.28 3.37
N LEU A 35 -8.19 7.11 4.40
CA LEU A 35 -9.20 8.13 4.53
C LEU A 35 -8.52 9.48 4.38
N VAL A 36 -8.95 10.25 3.37
CA VAL A 36 -8.35 11.54 3.03
C VAL A 36 -9.42 12.61 3.14
N TYR A 37 -9.34 13.43 4.19
CA TYR A 37 -10.19 14.60 4.32
C TYR A 37 -9.54 15.80 3.62
N MET A 38 -10.25 16.36 2.64
CA MET A 38 -9.83 17.53 1.89
C MET A 38 -10.55 18.78 2.37
N ARG A 39 -9.85 19.59 3.17
CA ARG A 39 -10.42 20.83 3.72
C ARG A 39 -10.90 21.82 2.65
N ARG A 40 -10.22 21.88 1.50
CA ARG A 40 -10.56 22.80 0.40
C ARG A 40 -11.90 22.48 -0.24
N SER A 41 -12.26 21.21 -0.32
CA SER A 41 -13.53 20.74 -0.89
C SER A 41 -14.57 20.35 0.16
N ASP A 42 -14.17 20.35 1.44
CA ASP A 42 -14.94 19.86 2.58
C ASP A 42 -15.46 18.42 2.38
N LYS A 43 -14.62 17.56 1.80
CA LYS A 43 -14.97 16.16 1.46
C LYS A 43 -14.05 15.16 2.11
N LEU A 44 -14.64 14.05 2.55
CA LEU A 44 -13.92 12.83 2.93
C LEU A 44 -13.87 11.89 1.72
N HIS A 45 -12.67 11.49 1.35
CA HIS A 45 -12.40 10.49 0.32
C HIS A 45 -11.90 9.21 0.96
N CYS A 46 -12.30 8.07 0.40
CA CYS A 46 -11.83 6.75 0.82
C CYS A 46 -11.12 6.10 -0.36
N LEU A 47 -9.93 5.56 -0.10
CA LEU A 47 -9.21 4.72 -1.03
C LEU A 47 -9.13 3.31 -0.44
N ASN A 48 -9.61 2.34 -1.21
CA ASN A 48 -9.34 0.93 -0.96
C ASN A 48 -8.37 0.44 -2.04
N ALA A 49 -7.13 0.19 -1.66
CA ALA A 49 -6.12 -0.46 -2.46
C ALA A 49 -5.72 -1.80 -1.83
N SER A 50 -6.73 -2.60 -1.46
CA SER A 50 -6.57 -4.01 -1.09
C SER A 50 -6.47 -4.89 -2.32
N GLY A 51 -5.51 -5.79 -2.32
CA GLY A 51 -5.32 -6.79 -3.34
C GLY A 51 -6.50 -7.73 -3.49
N SER A 52 -6.89 -7.99 -4.74
CA SER A 52 -7.83 -9.07 -5.05
C SER A 52 -7.13 -10.43 -5.03
N SER A 53 -7.91 -11.50 -4.90
CA SER A 53 -7.40 -12.85 -5.14
C SER A 53 -6.94 -13.01 -6.60
N PRO A 54 -5.87 -13.79 -6.87
CA PRO A 54 -5.48 -14.10 -8.24
C PRO A 54 -6.62 -14.81 -9.00
N MET A 55 -6.76 -14.56 -10.30
CA MET A 55 -7.87 -15.12 -11.11
C MET A 55 -8.01 -16.65 -11.05
N LYS A 56 -6.91 -17.38 -10.82
CA LYS A 56 -6.91 -18.85 -10.72
C LYS A 56 -7.03 -19.38 -9.29
N ALA A 57 -7.12 -18.50 -8.30
CA ALA A 57 -7.24 -18.88 -6.90
C ALA A 57 -8.71 -19.22 -6.55
N SER A 58 -9.22 -20.31 -7.12
CA SER A 58 -10.57 -20.82 -6.84
C SER A 58 -10.58 -21.79 -5.67
N LEU A 59 -11.72 -21.92 -4.97
CA LEU A 59 -11.86 -22.88 -3.87
C LEU A 59 -11.53 -24.32 -4.30
N ASP A 60 -11.96 -24.72 -5.50
CA ASP A 60 -11.70 -26.06 -6.04
C ASP A 60 -10.21 -26.31 -6.27
N GLU A 61 -9.45 -25.27 -6.68
CA GLU A 61 -8.01 -25.37 -6.87
C GLU A 61 -7.28 -25.64 -5.54
N TYR A 62 -7.71 -24.96 -4.47
CA TYR A 62 -7.12 -25.14 -3.14
C TYR A 62 -7.45 -26.53 -2.59
N LYS A 63 -8.71 -26.97 -2.72
CA LYS A 63 -9.12 -28.33 -2.34
C LYS A 63 -8.36 -29.40 -3.12
N ARG A 64 -8.18 -29.22 -4.42
CA ARG A 64 -7.40 -30.13 -5.28
C ARG A 64 -5.94 -30.26 -4.82
N ARG A 65 -5.37 -29.19 -4.27
CA ARG A 65 -4.02 -29.16 -3.69
C ARG A 65 -3.96 -29.68 -2.25
N GLY A 66 -5.08 -30.13 -1.69
CA GLY A 66 -5.15 -30.70 -0.34
C GLY A 66 -5.36 -29.68 0.77
N TYR A 67 -5.73 -28.44 0.46
CA TYR A 67 -6.02 -27.41 1.46
C TYR A 67 -7.49 -27.42 1.86
N ASP A 68 -7.75 -27.52 3.17
CA ASP A 68 -9.07 -27.37 3.80
C ASP A 68 -9.33 -25.93 4.28
N ARG A 69 -8.26 -25.15 4.43
CA ARG A 69 -8.24 -23.73 4.81
C ARG A 69 -7.13 -23.01 4.02
N MET A 70 -7.15 -21.68 4.02
CA MET A 70 -6.04 -20.92 3.46
C MET A 70 -4.73 -21.23 4.21
N PRO A 71 -3.63 -21.52 3.52
CA PRO A 71 -2.33 -21.64 4.17
C PRO A 71 -1.92 -20.32 4.81
N GLU A 72 -1.21 -20.38 5.93
CA GLU A 72 -0.69 -19.18 6.61
C GLU A 72 0.56 -18.64 5.90
N GLU A 73 1.33 -19.52 5.26
CA GLU A 73 2.60 -19.20 4.61
C GLU A 73 2.63 -19.65 3.14
N GLY A 74 3.56 -19.08 2.38
CA GLY A 74 3.82 -19.43 0.99
C GLY A 74 2.96 -18.68 -0.03
N ILE A 75 3.27 -18.86 -1.31
CA ILE A 75 2.71 -18.04 -2.39
C ILE A 75 1.18 -18.14 -2.54
N LEU A 76 0.57 -19.22 -2.04
CA LEU A 76 -0.87 -19.44 -2.14
C LEU A 76 -1.68 -18.58 -1.16
N SER A 77 -1.07 -17.94 -0.17
CA SER A 77 -1.75 -17.00 0.73
C SER A 77 -1.68 -15.54 0.25
N VAL A 78 -0.97 -15.27 -0.86
CA VAL A 78 -0.67 -13.91 -1.33
C VAL A 78 -1.75 -13.40 -2.29
N THR A 79 -2.31 -12.22 -1.99
CA THR A 79 -3.17 -11.44 -2.88
C THR A 79 -2.35 -10.62 -3.88
N VAL A 80 -2.99 -10.03 -4.90
CA VAL A 80 -2.29 -9.10 -5.81
C VAL A 80 -1.92 -7.81 -5.04
N PRO A 81 -0.65 -7.47 -4.81
CA PRO A 81 -0.29 -6.35 -3.94
C PRO A 81 -0.88 -5.00 -4.39
N GLY A 82 -1.58 -4.31 -3.48
CA GLY A 82 -2.22 -3.03 -3.77
C GLY A 82 -1.46 -1.79 -3.28
N ALA A 83 -0.49 -1.93 -2.36
CA ALA A 83 0.12 -0.79 -1.67
C ALA A 83 0.74 0.26 -2.60
N VAL A 84 1.56 -0.16 -3.57
CA VAL A 84 2.23 0.77 -4.49
C VAL A 84 1.21 1.51 -5.36
N HIS A 85 0.20 0.81 -5.88
CA HIS A 85 -0.89 1.44 -6.63
C HIS A 85 -1.65 2.44 -5.76
N GLY A 86 -1.92 2.09 -4.50
CA GLY A 86 -2.56 2.97 -3.53
C GLY A 86 -1.76 4.24 -3.28
N TRP A 87 -0.45 4.15 -3.10
CA TRP A 87 0.41 5.31 -2.93
C TRP A 87 0.43 6.23 -4.15
N VAL A 88 0.54 5.67 -5.35
CA VAL A 88 0.46 6.43 -6.60
C VAL A 88 -0.88 7.15 -6.69
N GLY A 89 -1.99 6.43 -6.48
CA GLY A 89 -3.33 7.01 -6.51
C GLY A 89 -3.53 8.13 -5.48
N LEU A 90 -3.01 7.98 -4.26
CA LEU A 90 -3.03 9.04 -3.25
C LEU A 90 -2.26 10.28 -3.71
N VAL A 91 -1.03 10.11 -4.19
CA VAL A 91 -0.18 11.23 -4.61
C VAL A 91 -0.75 11.94 -5.83
N GLU A 92 -1.24 11.20 -6.83
CA GLU A 92 -1.82 11.77 -8.05
C GLU A 92 -3.09 12.58 -7.78
N ASN A 93 -3.96 12.11 -6.88
CA ASN A 93 -5.24 12.77 -6.61
C ASN A 93 -5.12 13.88 -5.55
N PHE A 94 -4.17 13.74 -4.62
CA PHE A 94 -4.17 14.52 -3.39
C PHE A 94 -2.81 15.06 -2.96
N GLY A 95 -1.71 14.56 -3.53
CA GLY A 95 -0.36 15.01 -3.24
C GLY A 95 0.00 16.32 -3.93
N ILE A 96 1.12 16.92 -3.51
CA ILE A 96 1.70 18.11 -4.17
C ILE A 96 3.19 17.95 -4.46
N MET A 97 3.76 16.77 -4.20
CA MET A 97 5.16 16.45 -4.44
C MET A 97 5.30 15.26 -5.40
N PRO A 98 6.35 15.22 -6.23
CA PRO A 98 6.62 14.04 -7.05
C PRO A 98 7.03 12.86 -6.16
N LEU A 99 6.61 11.64 -6.55
CA LEU A 99 6.97 10.40 -5.85
C LEU A 99 8.48 10.24 -5.65
N SER A 100 9.29 10.65 -6.64
CA SER A 100 10.76 10.62 -6.56
C SER A 100 11.30 11.42 -5.37
N LYS A 101 10.61 12.47 -4.91
CA LYS A 101 10.98 13.24 -3.72
C LYS A 101 10.39 12.63 -2.45
N ILE A 102 9.16 12.10 -2.52
CA ILE A 102 8.46 11.45 -1.41
C ILE A 102 9.21 10.20 -0.93
N LEU A 103 9.73 9.39 -1.86
CA LEU A 103 10.39 8.12 -1.55
C LEU A 103 11.85 8.25 -1.08
N ARG A 104 12.45 9.44 -1.15
CA ARG A 104 13.86 9.67 -0.76
C ARG A 104 14.20 9.18 0.66
N PRO A 105 13.37 9.41 1.70
CA PRO A 105 13.68 8.93 3.04
C PRO A 105 13.77 7.40 3.10
N ALA A 106 12.84 6.70 2.45
CA ALA A 106 12.85 5.24 2.38
C ALA A 106 14.09 4.71 1.67
N ILE A 107 14.46 5.32 0.53
CA ILE A 107 15.70 4.99 -0.20
C ILE A 107 16.92 5.18 0.70
N HIS A 108 17.01 6.32 1.39
CA HIS A 108 18.14 6.60 2.28
C HIS A 108 18.30 5.58 3.42
N TYR A 109 17.20 5.05 3.96
CA TYR A 109 17.28 4.01 5.01
C TYR A 109 17.57 2.61 4.46
N ALA A 110 17.38 2.39 3.16
CA ALA A 110 17.56 1.08 2.53
C ALA A 110 18.99 0.86 1.99
N GLU A 111 19.72 1.94 1.71
CA GLU A 111 21.12 1.97 1.25
C GLU A 111 22.10 2.05 2.43
#